data_AF-A0A4S2TMW0-F1
#
_entry.id   AF-A0A4S2TMW0-F1
#
_cell.length_a   1.000
_cell.length_b   1.000
_cell.length_c   1.000
_cell.angle_alpha   90.00
_cell.angle_beta   90.00
_cell.angle_gamma   90.00
#
_symmetry.space_group_name_H-M   'P 1'
#
loop_
_entity.id
_entity.type
_entity.pdbx_description
1 polymer ?
#
loop_
_entity_poly.entity_id
_entity_poly.type
_entity_poly.pdbx_seq_one_letter_code
_entity_poly.pdbx_strand_id
1 'polypeptide(L)'
;MLGRAYEQIDNTAALIASGRKEFAKVPTDRPVQGLIVTMEPFHIVNAPMQRPFLPATTVPVTVCSIGELEDMVTITDAPVDRLLLERDADARRSTYALREALSGHDHARNPVLDAGWSSYPWSRGAAGHEPSASVGAAL
;
A
#
# COMPACT_ATOMS: atom_id res chain seq x y z
N MET A 1 -7.11 -18.20 -2.24
CA MET A 1 -6.42 -17.03 -2.85
C MET A 1 -5.39 -16.46 -1.90
N LEU A 2 -5.78 -15.97 -0.71
CA LEU A 2 -4.84 -15.39 0.28
C LEU A 2 -3.72 -16.35 0.71
N GLY A 3 -4.02 -17.62 1.01
CA GLY A 3 -2.99 -18.57 1.46
C GLY A 3 -1.78 -18.69 0.53
N ARG A 4 -2.02 -18.77 -0.78
CA ARG A 4 -0.97 -18.78 -1.80
C ARG A 4 -0.14 -17.49 -1.82
N ALA A 5 -0.75 -16.35 -1.53
CA ALA A 5 -0.04 -15.07 -1.47
C ALA A 5 0.92 -15.01 -0.27
N TYR A 6 0.51 -15.53 0.90
CA TYR A 6 1.42 -15.68 2.05
C TYR A 6 2.62 -16.57 1.71
N GLU A 7 2.37 -17.74 1.09
CA GLU A 7 3.44 -18.65 0.65
C GLU A 7 4.39 -18.00 -0.35
N GLN A 8 3.87 -17.23 -1.31
CA GLN A 8 4.69 -16.51 -2.29
C GLN A 8 5.59 -15.48 -1.62
N ILE A 9 5.07 -14.72 -0.66
CA ILE A 9 5.85 -13.75 0.10
C ILE A 9 6.98 -14.45 0.86
N ASP A 10 6.66 -15.50 1.61
CA ASP A 10 7.65 -16.16 2.47
C ASP A 10 8.76 -16.83 1.65
N ASN A 11 8.38 -17.51 0.56
CA ASN A 11 9.33 -18.07 -0.40
C ASN A 11 10.23 -16.97 -1.00
N THR A 12 9.67 -15.83 -1.40
CA THR A 12 10.44 -14.73 -1.98
C THR A 12 11.39 -14.13 -0.96
N ALA A 13 10.95 -13.95 0.29
CA ALA A 13 11.80 -13.48 1.38
C ALA A 13 12.98 -14.43 1.64
N ALA A 14 12.76 -15.75 1.62
CA ALA A 14 13.82 -16.74 1.75
C ALA A 14 14.82 -16.69 0.58
N LEU A 15 14.34 -16.45 -0.65
CA LEU A 15 15.22 -16.29 -1.82
C LEU A 15 16.07 -15.01 -1.76
N ILE A 16 15.51 -13.92 -1.22
CA ILE A 16 16.27 -12.68 -0.95
C ILE A 16 17.32 -12.96 0.13
N ALA A 17 16.93 -13.54 1.26
CA ALA A 17 17.83 -13.81 2.39
C ALA A 17 18.97 -14.78 2.05
N SER A 18 18.73 -15.74 1.14
CA SER A 18 19.77 -16.66 0.66
C SER A 18 20.74 -16.04 -0.36
N GLY A 19 20.56 -14.77 -0.74
CA GLY A 19 21.45 -14.08 -1.68
C GLY A 19 21.36 -14.64 -3.10
N ARG A 20 20.18 -15.15 -3.50
CA ARG A 20 19.98 -15.70 -4.84
C ARG A 20 20.31 -14.65 -5.91
N LYS A 21 20.97 -15.06 -6.99
CA LYS A 21 21.53 -14.15 -8.03
C LYS A 21 20.49 -13.18 -8.59
N GLU A 22 19.26 -13.63 -8.79
CA GLU A 22 18.14 -12.83 -9.31
C GLU A 22 17.74 -11.69 -8.36
N PHE A 23 18.03 -11.82 -7.05
CA PHE A 23 17.77 -10.83 -6.01
C PHE A 23 19.03 -10.09 -5.54
N ALA A 24 20.16 -10.20 -6.24
CA ALA A 24 21.45 -9.64 -5.80
C ALA A 24 21.43 -8.10 -5.58
N LYS A 25 20.46 -7.38 -6.15
CA LYS A 25 20.28 -5.93 -5.97
C LYS A 25 19.42 -5.57 -4.75
N VAL A 26 18.76 -6.54 -4.13
CA VAL A 26 17.93 -6.33 -2.95
C VAL A 26 18.83 -6.39 -1.71
N PRO A 27 18.86 -5.36 -0.87
CA PRO A 27 19.64 -5.40 0.36
C PRO A 27 19.17 -6.52 1.29
N THR A 28 20.11 -7.26 1.88
CA THR A 28 19.85 -8.36 2.83
C THR A 28 20.12 -7.96 4.28
N ASP A 29 20.38 -6.67 4.52
CA ASP A 29 20.83 -6.12 5.81
C ASP A 29 19.70 -5.46 6.62
N ARG A 30 18.45 -5.56 6.15
CA ARG A 30 17.29 -4.89 6.74
C ARG A 30 16.06 -5.80 6.81
N PRO A 31 15.10 -5.51 7.69
CA PRO A 31 13.86 -6.27 7.77
C PRO A 31 13.09 -6.27 6.44
N VAL A 32 12.49 -7.41 6.13
CA VAL A 32 11.58 -7.57 4.98
C VAL A 32 10.14 -7.55 5.50
N GLN A 33 9.29 -6.73 4.89
CA GLN A 33 7.86 -6.73 5.15
C GLN A 33 7.09 -7.13 3.90
N GLY A 34 6.14 -8.05 4.08
CA GLY A 34 5.24 -8.50 3.04
C GLY A 34 3.95 -7.70 3.01
N LEU A 35 3.52 -7.30 1.82
CA LEU A 35 2.21 -6.70 1.59
C LEU A 35 1.42 -7.57 0.62
N ILE A 36 0.22 -8.00 1.02
CA ILE A 36 -0.75 -8.60 0.10
C ILE A 36 -1.76 -7.53 -0.26
N VAL A 37 -1.69 -7.06 -1.51
CA VAL A 37 -2.51 -5.96 -1.99
C VAL A 37 -3.78 -6.50 -2.66
N THR A 38 -4.93 -6.06 -2.18
CA THR A 38 -6.26 -6.39 -2.72
C THR A 38 -6.90 -5.16 -3.36
N MET A 39 -7.85 -5.34 -4.28
CA MET A 39 -8.56 -4.19 -4.87
C MET A 39 -9.47 -3.50 -3.85
N GLU A 40 -10.16 -4.29 -3.04
CA GLU A 40 -11.08 -3.82 -1.99
C GLU A 40 -10.50 -4.09 -0.60
N PRO A 41 -10.91 -3.34 0.44
CA PRO A 41 -10.44 -3.56 1.80
C PRO A 41 -10.99 -4.85 2.42
N PHE A 42 -10.11 -5.61 3.06
CA PHE A 42 -10.47 -6.77 3.88
C PHE A 42 -10.44 -6.37 5.35
N HIS A 43 -11.57 -5.87 5.87
CA HIS A 43 -11.62 -5.22 7.18
C HIS A 43 -11.17 -6.08 8.37
N ILE A 44 -11.35 -7.40 8.30
CA ILE A 44 -11.09 -8.31 9.44
C ILE A 44 -9.86 -9.19 9.25
N VAL A 45 -9.23 -9.21 8.08
CA VAL A 45 -8.22 -10.25 7.76
C VAL A 45 -6.96 -10.14 8.62
N ASN A 46 -6.54 -8.92 8.97
CA ASN A 46 -5.39 -8.70 9.85
C ASN A 46 -5.72 -8.91 11.33
N ALA A 47 -7.01 -8.99 11.69
CA ALA A 47 -7.45 -9.03 13.07
C ALA A 47 -6.92 -10.28 13.80
N PRO A 48 -6.65 -10.19 15.11
CA PRO A 48 -6.10 -11.32 15.88
C PRO A 48 -6.93 -12.61 15.77
N MET A 49 -8.25 -12.49 15.60
CA MET A 49 -9.15 -13.64 15.45
C MET A 49 -9.02 -14.36 14.11
N GLN A 50 -8.57 -13.67 13.05
CA GLN A 50 -8.39 -14.26 11.72
C GLN A 50 -6.97 -14.83 11.52
N ARG A 51 -5.96 -14.23 12.18
CA ARG A 51 -4.55 -14.61 12.02
C ARG A 51 -4.24 -16.11 12.18
N PRO A 52 -4.84 -16.86 13.13
CA PRO A 52 -4.60 -18.29 13.29
C PRO A 52 -5.06 -19.14 12.09
N PHE A 53 -5.97 -18.62 11.27
CA PHE A 53 -6.49 -19.30 10.08
C PHE A 53 -5.69 -18.95 8.81
N LEU A 54 -4.68 -18.09 8.94
CA LEU A 54 -3.81 -17.66 7.85
C LEU A 54 -2.45 -18.37 7.96
N PRO A 55 -1.74 -18.63 6.85
CA PRO A 55 -0.44 -19.29 6.91
C PRO A 55 0.54 -18.58 7.83
N ALA A 56 1.35 -19.37 8.54
CA ALA A 56 2.51 -18.84 9.26
C ALA A 56 3.57 -18.41 8.25
N THR A 57 4.22 -17.29 8.51
CA THR A 57 5.29 -16.73 7.68
C THR A 57 6.45 -16.33 8.57
N THR A 58 7.66 -16.41 8.01
CA THR A 58 8.92 -16.01 8.64
C THR A 58 9.06 -14.49 8.67
N VAL A 59 8.43 -13.80 7.70
CA VAL A 59 8.35 -12.34 7.65
C VAL A 59 6.97 -11.83 8.07
N PRO A 60 6.87 -10.61 8.62
CA PRO A 60 5.59 -9.94 8.83
C PRO A 60 4.86 -9.75 7.50
N VAL A 61 3.55 -10.05 7.49
CA VAL A 61 2.70 -9.88 6.30
C VAL A 61 1.43 -9.14 6.68
N THR A 62 1.18 -8.03 5.99
CA THR A 62 -0.05 -7.24 6.13
C THR A 62 -0.87 -7.35 4.86
N VAL A 63 -2.17 -7.62 4.98
CA VAL A 63 -3.10 -7.50 3.85
C VAL A 63 -3.61 -6.06 3.82
N CYS A 64 -3.53 -5.40 2.68
CA CYS A 64 -4.02 -4.04 2.51
C CYS A 64 -4.76 -3.89 1.18
N SER A 65 -5.65 -2.91 1.11
CA SER A 65 -6.25 -2.49 -0.15
C SER A 65 -5.28 -1.67 -1.00
N ILE A 66 -5.55 -1.58 -2.29
CA ILE A 66 -4.82 -0.72 -3.21
C ILE A 66 -4.92 0.75 -2.81
N GLY A 67 -6.05 1.18 -2.23
CA GLY A 67 -6.19 2.54 -1.70
C GLY A 67 -5.28 2.79 -0.50
N GLU A 68 -5.08 1.81 0.39
CA GLU A 68 -4.10 1.94 1.49
C GLU A 68 -2.65 1.96 0.99
N LEU A 69 -2.34 1.22 -0.07
CA LEU A 69 -1.03 1.30 -0.73
C LEU A 69 -0.82 2.70 -1.33
N GLU A 70 -1.83 3.26 -1.99
CA GLU A 70 -1.79 4.62 -2.53
C GLU A 70 -1.58 5.67 -1.43
N ASP A 71 -2.37 5.59 -0.36
CA ASP A 71 -2.23 6.47 0.80
C ASP A 71 -0.79 6.38 1.34
N MET A 72 -0.24 5.17 1.48
CA MET A 72 1.11 4.97 2.01
C MET A 72 2.19 5.62 1.14
N VAL A 73 2.13 5.48 -0.18
CA VAL A 73 3.17 6.00 -1.09
C VAL A 73 3.05 7.51 -1.36
N THR A 74 1.98 8.14 -0.89
CA THR A 74 1.73 9.57 -1.05
C THR A 74 2.06 10.40 0.18
N ILE A 75 2.41 9.77 1.31
CA ILE A 75 2.85 10.45 2.54
C ILE A 75 4.08 11.31 2.26
N THR A 76 4.08 12.54 2.79
CA THR A 76 5.15 13.54 2.57
C THR A 76 5.87 13.99 3.83
N ASP A 77 5.28 13.81 5.00
CA ASP A 77 5.77 14.31 6.28
C ASP A 77 6.49 13.24 7.12
N ALA A 78 6.42 11.97 6.70
CA ALA A 78 7.11 10.86 7.35
C ALA A 78 7.64 9.83 6.34
N PRO A 79 8.79 9.20 6.62
CA PRO A 79 9.31 8.15 5.76
C PRO A 79 8.54 6.83 5.99
N VAL A 80 8.11 6.19 4.90
CA VAL A 80 7.23 5.01 4.92
C VAL A 80 7.84 3.81 5.68
N ASP A 81 9.14 3.58 5.52
CA ASP A 81 9.85 2.50 6.21
C ASP A 81 9.75 2.64 7.74
N ARG A 82 9.84 3.86 8.27
CA ARG A 82 9.66 4.14 9.69
C ARG A 82 8.25 3.77 10.15
N LEU A 83 7.21 4.21 9.44
CA LEU A 83 5.81 3.92 9.81
C LEU A 83 5.53 2.42 9.84
N LEU A 84 6.04 1.72 8.83
CA LEU A 84 5.92 0.27 8.70
C LEU A 84 6.65 -0.49 9.82
N LEU A 85 7.86 -0.05 10.19
CA LEU A 85 8.62 -0.65 11.29
C LEU A 85 7.99 -0.34 12.66
N GLU A 86 7.55 0.89 12.90
CA GLU A 86 6.89 1.28 14.16
C GLU A 86 5.57 0.52 14.35
N ARG A 87 4.80 0.32 13.28
CA ARG A 87 3.57 -0.48 13.31
C ARG A 87 3.86 -1.95 13.62
N ASP A 88 4.87 -2.54 12.99
CA ASP A 88 5.24 -3.96 13.17
C ASP A 88 5.81 -4.24 14.56
N ALA A 89 6.57 -3.29 15.13
CA ALA A 89 7.08 -3.38 16.49
C ALA A 89 5.99 -3.37 17.58
N ASP A 90 4.75 -2.98 17.24
CA ASP A 90 3.62 -2.96 18.15
C ASP A 90 2.70 -4.18 17.91
N ALA A 91 2.70 -5.12 18.86
CA ALA A 91 1.95 -6.37 18.77
C ALA A 91 0.42 -6.19 18.58
N ARG A 92 -0.12 -5.02 18.96
CA ARG A 92 -1.53 -4.70 18.77
C ARG A 92 -1.76 -3.99 17.44
N ARG A 93 -1.03 -2.91 17.15
CA ARG A 93 -1.19 -2.14 15.91
C ARG A 93 -0.80 -2.93 14.66
N SER A 94 0.11 -3.89 14.77
CA SER A 94 0.44 -4.83 13.70
C SER A 94 -0.73 -5.70 13.22
N THR A 95 -1.82 -5.77 14.00
CA THR A 95 -3.05 -6.51 13.64
C THR A 95 -4.15 -5.64 13.04
N TYR A 96 -3.93 -4.33 12.95
CA TYR A 96 -4.91 -3.39 12.41
C TYR A 96 -4.76 -3.25 10.89
N ALA A 97 -5.76 -2.65 10.25
CA ALA A 97 -5.64 -2.19 8.87
C ALA A 97 -4.42 -1.27 8.71
N LEU A 98 -3.80 -1.27 7.53
CA LEU A 98 -2.61 -0.46 7.27
C LEU A 98 -2.94 1.03 7.45
N ARG A 99 -4.13 1.45 7.02
CA ARG A 99 -4.67 2.82 7.15
C ARG A 99 -4.49 3.44 8.52
N GLU A 100 -4.60 2.66 9.60
CA GLU A 100 -4.46 3.19 10.96
C GLU A 100 -3.07 3.76 11.24
N ALA A 101 -2.02 3.22 10.60
CA ALA A 101 -0.67 3.75 10.69
C ALA A 101 -0.39 4.93 9.75
N LEU A 102 -1.32 5.21 8.82
CA LEU A 102 -1.21 6.30 7.84
C LEU A 102 -2.07 7.51 8.22
N SER A 103 -3.03 7.32 9.13
CA SER A 103 -3.95 8.36 9.56
C SER A 103 -3.22 9.51 10.25
N GLY A 104 -3.55 10.75 9.87
CA GLY A 104 -2.97 11.96 10.44
C GLY A 104 -1.70 12.46 9.76
N HIS A 105 -1.27 11.82 8.66
CA HIS A 105 -0.15 12.26 7.84
C HIS A 105 -0.58 13.17 6.69
N ASP A 106 0.36 13.99 6.22
CA ASP A 106 0.17 14.84 5.04
C ASP A 106 0.43 14.06 3.74
N HIS A 107 -0.46 14.21 2.76
CA HIS A 107 -0.40 13.50 1.48
C HIS A 107 -0.23 14.44 0.28
N ALA A 108 0.58 14.01 -0.69
CA ALA A 108 0.63 14.60 -2.03
C ALA A 108 -0.26 13.84 -3.02
N ARG A 109 -0.48 14.42 -4.21
CA ARG A 109 -1.07 13.68 -5.33
C ARG A 109 -0.13 12.58 -5.81
N ASN A 110 -0.70 11.45 -6.22
CA ASN A 110 0.06 10.35 -6.79
C ASN A 110 0.47 10.66 -8.25
N PRO A 111 1.77 10.87 -8.55
CA PRO A 111 2.22 11.21 -9.90
C PRO A 111 2.00 10.07 -10.91
N VAL A 112 1.95 8.82 -10.46
CA VAL A 112 1.68 7.66 -11.33
C VAL A 112 0.24 7.70 -11.81
N LEU A 113 -0.71 8.02 -10.93
CA LEU A 113 -2.11 8.17 -11.31
C LEU A 113 -2.33 9.42 -12.17
N ASP A 114 -1.66 10.52 -11.86
CA ASP A 114 -1.71 11.75 -12.66
C ASP A 114 -1.19 11.51 -14.08
N ALA A 115 -0.08 10.78 -14.21
CA ALA A 115 0.47 10.37 -15.51
C ALA A 115 -0.48 9.41 -16.23
N GLY A 116 -1.08 8.45 -15.52
CA GLY A 116 -2.09 7.55 -16.05
C GLY A 116 -3.30 8.30 -16.61
N TRP A 117 -3.85 9.24 -15.84
CA TRP A 117 -4.96 10.09 -16.26
C TRP A 117 -4.59 10.94 -17.48
N SER A 118 -3.41 11.54 -17.47
CA SER A 118 -2.92 12.40 -18.55
C SER A 118 -2.67 11.61 -19.85
N SER A 119 -2.40 10.31 -19.76
CA SER A 119 -2.16 9.45 -20.93
C SER A 119 -3.40 9.20 -21.80
N TYR A 120 -4.61 9.38 -21.25
CA TYR A 120 -5.85 9.12 -21.99
C TYR A 120 -6.10 10.18 -23.09
N PRO A 121 -6.66 9.80 -24.26
CA PRO A 121 -6.90 10.74 -25.36
C PRO A 121 -7.80 11.93 -25.00
N TRP A 122 -8.76 11.73 -24.07
CA TRP A 122 -9.71 12.78 -23.66
C TRP A 122 -9.11 13.84 -22.72
N SER A 123 -7.98 13.56 -22.06
CA SER A 123 -7.30 14.54 -21.19
C SER A 123 -6.87 15.79 -21.98
N ARG A 124 -6.64 15.62 -23.29
CA ARG A 124 -6.22 16.67 -24.23
C ARG A 124 -7.35 17.63 -24.62
N GLY A 125 -8.62 17.21 -24.47
CA GLY A 125 -9.80 18.04 -24.79
C GLY A 125 -10.23 18.97 -23.67
N ALA A 126 -9.90 18.65 -22.41
CA ALA A 126 -10.30 19.45 -21.25
C ALA A 126 -9.59 20.82 -21.17
N ALA A 127 -8.42 20.96 -21.80
CA ALA A 127 -7.70 22.24 -21.88
C ALA A 127 -8.39 23.29 -22.76
N GLY A 128 -9.42 22.90 -23.54
CA GLY A 128 -10.22 23.80 -24.38
C GLY A 128 -11.65 24.04 -23.89
N HIS A 129 -12.02 23.52 -22.72
CA HIS A 129 -13.35 23.78 -22.16
C HIS A 129 -13.29 25.11 -21.38
N GLU A 130 -13.72 26.21 -22.01
CA GLU A 130 -14.04 27.42 -21.26
C GLU A 130 -15.07 27.05 -20.19
N PRO A 131 -14.87 27.44 -18.92
CA PRO A 131 -15.85 27.18 -17.89
C PRO A 131 -17.17 27.83 -18.30
N SER A 132 -18.21 27.01 -18.46
CA SER A 132 -19.58 27.51 -18.62
C SER A 132 -19.83 28.51 -17.50
N ALA A 133 -20.15 29.75 -17.88
CA ALA A 133 -20.47 30.82 -16.95
C ALA A 133 -21.42 30.29 -15.88
N SER A 134 -21.09 30.56 -14.62
CA SER A 134 -21.98 30.24 -13.50
C SER A 134 -23.32 30.92 -13.77
N VAL A 135 -24.37 30.11 -13.95
CA VAL A 135 -25.73 30.65 -13.95
C VAL A 135 -25.96 31.17 -12.54
N GLY A 136 -25.98 32.50 -12.44
CA GLY A 136 -26.07 33.22 -11.18
C GLY A 136 -27.25 32.74 -10.34
N ALA A 137 -27.04 32.76 -9.04
CA ALA A 137 -28.09 32.67 -8.04
C ALA A 137 -29.17 33.72 -8.36
N ALA A 138 -30.36 33.25 -8.72
CA ALA A 138 -31.56 34.06 -8.78
C ALA A 138 -32.61 33.42 -7.89
N LEU A 139 -32.68 34.00 -6.67
CA LEU A 139 -33.77 34.01 -5.67
C LEU A 139 -34.17 32.69 -5.01
#